data_AF-A0A0N9I3A8-F1
#
_entry.id   AF-A0A0N9I3A8-F1
#
_cell.length_a   1.000
_cell.length_b   1.000
_cell.length_c   1.000
_cell.angle_alpha   90.00
_cell.angle_beta   90.00
_cell.angle_gamma   90.00
#
_symmetry.space_group_name_H-M   'P 1'
#
loop_
_entity.id
_entity.type
_entity.pdbx_description
1 polymer ?
#
loop_
_entity_poly.entity_id
_entity_poly.type
_entity_poly.pdbx_seq_one_letter_code
_entity_poly.pdbx_strand_id
1 'polypeptide(L)'
;MLGLLSRTVGDGRRAKRALRSAQVLDEVVEAQLALVSRLPEDSRRRAADYLAELVMLAQTYRHFAAGWISRKELETRGAATMQRLTELRRPHEQAQFTEQD
;
A
#
# COMPACT_ATOMS: atom_id res chain seq x y z
N MET A 1 -29.94 13.30 -25.60
CA MET A 1 -28.76 13.85 -24.87
C MET A 1 -28.86 13.48 -23.38
N LEU A 2 -28.50 12.26 -22.98
CA LEU A 2 -28.58 11.79 -21.57
C LEU A 2 -27.35 10.96 -21.14
N GLY A 3 -26.22 11.09 -21.84
CA GLY A 3 -25.00 10.28 -21.59
C GLY A 3 -23.91 10.95 -20.75
N LEU A 4 -23.97 12.27 -20.54
CA LEU A 4 -22.87 13.05 -19.94
C LEU A 4 -22.98 13.19 -18.41
N LEU A 5 -24.17 13.09 -17.82
CA LEU A 5 -24.36 13.21 -16.37
C LEU A 5 -23.97 11.94 -15.58
N SER A 6 -23.97 10.77 -16.25
CA SER A 6 -23.67 9.49 -15.59
C SER A 6 -22.17 9.27 -15.36
N ARG A 7 -21.30 9.89 -16.18
CA ARG A 7 -19.84 9.80 -16.06
C ARG A 7 -19.32 10.54 -14.82
N THR A 8 -19.79 11.75 -14.58
CA THR A 8 -19.28 12.61 -13.48
C THR A 8 -19.65 12.07 -12.09
N VAL A 9 -20.87 11.56 -11.92
CA VAL A 9 -21.32 10.98 -10.64
C VAL A 9 -20.59 9.65 -10.35
N GLY A 10 -20.36 8.84 -11.39
CA GLY A 10 -19.59 7.59 -11.30
C GLY A 10 -18.13 7.83 -10.91
N ASP A 11 -17.49 8.84 -11.51
CA ASP A 11 -16.12 9.23 -11.21
C ASP A 11 -15.99 9.82 -9.81
N GLY A 12 -16.95 10.64 -9.37
CA GLY A 12 -17.00 11.17 -8.00
C GLY A 12 -17.14 10.08 -6.93
N ARG A 13 -17.97 9.05 -7.17
CA ARG A 13 -18.11 7.91 -6.24
C ARG A 13 -16.82 7.08 -6.17
N ARG A 14 -16.17 6.85 -7.31
CA ARG A 14 -14.90 6.12 -7.39
C ARG A 14 -13.76 6.88 -6.71
N ALA A 15 -13.67 8.18 -6.92
CA ALA A 15 -12.71 9.04 -6.24
C ALA A 15 -12.91 9.02 -4.71
N LYS A 16 -14.15 9.16 -4.23
CA LYS A 16 -14.48 9.03 -2.80
C LYS A 16 -14.05 7.68 -2.21
N ARG A 17 -14.31 6.58 -2.93
CA ARG A 17 -13.89 5.24 -2.50
C ARG A 17 -12.37 5.13 -2.43
N ALA A 18 -11.65 5.66 -3.42
CA ALA A 18 -10.20 5.66 -3.43
C ALA A 18 -9.62 6.47 -2.26
N LEU A 19 -10.16 7.65 -1.96
CA LEU A 19 -9.76 8.42 -0.79
C LEU A 19 -10.02 7.66 0.52
N ARG A 20 -11.15 6.95 0.63
CA ARG A 20 -11.42 6.09 1.79
C ARG A 20 -10.40 4.96 1.91
N SER A 21 -10.00 4.35 0.80
CA SER A 21 -8.93 3.33 0.78
C SER A 21 -7.58 3.92 1.21
N ALA A 22 -7.22 5.11 0.74
CA ALA A 22 -6.01 5.81 1.19
C ALA A 22 -6.04 6.06 2.70
N GLN A 23 -7.18 6.55 3.22
CA GLN A 23 -7.34 6.81 4.64
C GLN A 23 -7.19 5.55 5.51
N VAL A 24 -7.76 4.42 5.09
CA VAL A 24 -7.60 3.15 5.83
C VAL A 24 -6.12 2.73 5.87
N LEU A 25 -5.38 2.93 4.79
CA LEU A 25 -3.95 2.64 4.76
C LEU A 25 -3.16 3.57 5.69
N ASP A 26 -3.50 4.87 5.73
CA ASP A 26 -2.88 5.82 6.65
C ASP A 26 -3.14 5.43 8.11
N GLU A 27 -4.38 5.05 8.46
CA GLU A 27 -4.76 4.59 9.81
C GLU A 27 -3.94 3.35 10.24
N VAL A 28 -3.73 2.41 9.32
CA VAL A 28 -2.89 1.23 9.56
C VAL A 28 -1.43 1.62 9.77
N VAL A 29 -0.90 2.52 8.95
CA VAL A 29 0.50 2.97 9.06
C VAL A 29 0.72 3.68 10.40
N GLU A 30 -0.17 4.60 10.77
CA GLU A 30 -0.11 5.34 12.03
C GLU A 30 -0.12 4.39 13.23
N ALA A 31 -1.03 3.39 13.23
CA ALA A 31 -1.12 2.42 14.31
C ALA A 31 0.14 1.56 14.48
N GLN A 32 0.85 1.27 13.38
CA GLN A 32 2.04 0.41 13.40
C GLN A 32 3.34 1.18 13.65
N LEU A 33 3.41 2.47 13.29
CA LEU A 33 4.62 3.29 13.42
C LEU A 33 5.19 3.28 14.85
N ALA A 34 4.31 3.39 15.84
CA ALA A 34 4.69 3.35 17.26
C ALA A 34 5.37 2.02 17.65
N LEU A 35 4.93 0.90 17.07
CA LEU A 35 5.48 -0.44 17.33
C LEU A 35 6.84 -0.62 16.67
N VAL A 36 7.03 -0.09 15.45
CA VAL A 36 8.29 -0.23 14.69
C VAL A 36 9.46 0.38 15.44
N SER A 37 9.26 1.53 16.11
CA SER A 37 10.32 2.21 16.88
C SER A 37 10.97 1.33 17.96
N ARG A 38 10.26 0.30 18.45
CA ARG A 38 10.68 -0.59 19.53
C ARG A 38 11.35 -1.88 19.04
N LEU A 39 11.40 -2.10 17.73
CA LEU A 39 11.97 -3.32 17.14
C LEU A 39 13.51 -3.27 17.10
N PRO A 40 14.18 -4.44 17.19
CA PRO A 40 15.61 -4.57 16.82
C PRO A 40 15.86 -4.10 15.39
N GLU A 41 17.07 -3.62 15.08
CA GLU A 41 17.37 -2.92 13.83
C GLU A 41 16.92 -3.66 12.55
N ASP A 42 17.24 -4.94 12.41
CA ASP A 42 16.88 -5.73 11.23
C ASP A 42 15.36 -5.87 11.06
N SER A 43 14.65 -6.11 12.17
CA SER A 43 13.19 -6.20 12.17
C SER A 43 12.53 -4.84 11.97
N ARG A 44 13.17 -3.76 12.45
CA ARG A 44 12.74 -2.39 12.25
C ARG A 44 12.81 -1.98 10.78
N ARG A 45 13.91 -2.33 10.09
CA ARG A 45 14.08 -2.06 8.66
C ARG A 45 12.99 -2.76 7.84
N ARG A 46 12.78 -4.06 8.05
CA ARG A 46 11.71 -4.82 7.37
C ARG A 46 10.32 -4.24 7.64
N ALA A 47 10.03 -3.88 8.89
CA ALA A 47 8.76 -3.28 9.22
C ALA A 47 8.59 -1.89 8.58
N ALA A 48 9.67 -1.08 8.51
CA ALA A 48 9.65 0.19 7.81
C ALA A 48 9.42 0.03 6.30
N ASP A 49 10.04 -0.96 5.66
CA ASP A 49 9.82 -1.27 4.24
C ASP A 49 8.36 -1.67 3.98
N TYR A 50 7.78 -2.47 4.88
CA TYR A 50 6.36 -2.83 4.81
C TYR A 50 5.44 -1.60 4.91
N LEU A 51 5.71 -0.70 5.87
CA LEU A 51 4.94 0.55 6.01
C LEU A 51 5.12 1.48 4.82
N ALA A 52 6.32 1.56 4.25
CA ALA A 52 6.59 2.36 3.06
C ALA A 52 5.74 1.90 1.87
N GLU A 53 5.60 0.59 1.66
CA GLU A 53 4.74 0.04 0.61
C GLU A 53 3.25 0.39 0.83
N LEU A 54 2.76 0.37 2.08
CA LEU A 54 1.39 0.83 2.39
C LEU A 54 1.19 2.32 2.10
N VAL A 55 2.17 3.16 2.44
CA VAL A 55 2.14 4.61 2.14
C VAL A 55 2.13 4.84 0.63
N MET A 56 2.93 4.11 -0.13
CA MET A 56 2.97 4.21 -1.60
C MET A 56 1.64 3.80 -2.23
N LEU A 57 0.96 2.79 -1.68
CA LEU A 57 -0.38 2.41 -2.11
C LEU A 57 -1.42 3.49 -1.79
N ALA A 58 -1.35 4.10 -0.60
CA ALA A 58 -2.22 5.20 -0.22
C ALA A 58 -2.06 6.40 -1.19
N GLN A 59 -0.82 6.75 -1.53
CA GLN A 59 -0.55 7.79 -2.53
C GLN A 59 -1.10 7.45 -3.91
N THR A 60 -1.00 6.18 -4.32
CA THR A 60 -1.57 5.72 -5.60
C THR A 60 -3.09 5.92 -5.63
N TYR A 61 -3.80 5.61 -4.54
CA TYR A 61 -5.22 5.90 -4.44
C TYR A 61 -5.54 7.40 -4.49
N ARG A 62 -4.73 8.26 -3.86
CA ARG A 62 -4.90 9.72 -3.93
C ARG A 62 -4.68 10.25 -5.35
N HIS A 63 -3.64 9.76 -6.05
CA HIS A 63 -3.40 10.10 -7.44
C HIS A 63 -4.57 9.70 -8.35
N PHE A 64 -5.17 8.53 -8.12
CA PHE A 64 -6.36 8.12 -8.87
C PHE A 64 -7.56 9.02 -8.55
N ALA A 65 -7.80 9.34 -7.28
CA ALA A 65 -8.87 10.25 -6.89
C ALA A 65 -8.70 11.67 -7.44
N ALA A 66 -7.47 12.15 -7.59
CA ALA A 66 -7.13 13.42 -8.23
C ALA A 66 -7.17 13.37 -9.76
N GLY A 67 -7.39 12.19 -10.36
CA GLY A 67 -7.40 12.01 -11.81
C GLY A 67 -6.03 12.01 -12.47
N TRP A 68 -4.94 11.93 -11.70
CA TRP A 68 -3.56 11.93 -12.21
C TRP A 68 -3.16 10.58 -12.82
N ILE A 69 -3.80 9.50 -12.39
CA ILE A 69 -3.61 8.16 -12.94
C ILE A 69 -4.94 7.52 -13.33
N SER A 70 -4.90 6.65 -14.33
CA SER A 70 -6.07 5.90 -14.76
C SER A 70 -6.42 4.77 -13.78
N ARG A 71 -7.63 4.21 -13.93
CA ARG A 71 -8.02 2.99 -13.20
C ARG A 71 -7.09 1.81 -13.49
N LYS A 72 -6.69 1.64 -14.76
CA LYS A 72 -5.77 0.57 -15.17
C LYS A 72 -4.43 0.72 -14.45
N GLU A 73 -3.93 1.96 -14.36
CA GLU A 73 -2.68 2.25 -13.66
C GLU A 73 -2.79 2.01 -12.15
N LEU A 74 -3.93 2.35 -11.53
CA LEU A 74 -4.22 2.01 -10.13
C LEU A 74 -4.18 0.49 -9.91
N GLU A 75 -4.80 -0.30 -10.81
CA GLU A 75 -4.81 -1.76 -10.72
C GLU A 75 -3.40 -2.35 -10.88
N THR A 76 -2.62 -1.87 -11.85
CA THR A 76 -1.23 -2.31 -12.07
C THR A 76 -0.33 -1.99 -10.88
N ARG A 77 -0.35 -0.74 -10.38
CA ARG A 77 0.45 -0.34 -9.23
C ARG A 77 0.00 -1.05 -7.95
N GLY A 78 -1.30 -1.21 -7.77
CA GLY A 78 -1.87 -1.95 -6.65
C GLY A 78 -1.40 -3.40 -6.63
N ALA A 79 -1.43 -4.09 -7.77
CA ALA A 79 -0.92 -5.45 -7.89
C ALA A 79 0.58 -5.55 -7.56
N ALA A 80 1.38 -4.62 -8.07
CA ALA A 80 2.82 -4.57 -7.77
C ALA A 80 3.09 -4.37 -6.27
N THR A 81 2.36 -3.48 -5.59
CA THR A 81 2.49 -3.32 -4.14
C THR A 81 2.09 -4.58 -3.38
N MET A 82 0.98 -5.24 -3.76
CA MET A 82 0.56 -6.49 -3.12
C MET A 82 1.61 -7.61 -3.28
N GLN A 83 2.31 -7.65 -4.42
CA GLN A 83 3.42 -8.57 -4.62
C GLN A 83 4.57 -8.27 -3.65
N ARG A 84 5.00 -7.01 -3.54
CA ARG A 84 6.08 -6.61 -2.61
C ARG A 84 5.74 -6.88 -1.15
N LEU A 85 4.51 -6.57 -0.73
CA LEU A 85 4.03 -6.90 0.62
C LEU A 85 4.06 -8.41 0.88
N THR A 86 3.79 -9.23 -0.14
CA THR A 86 3.89 -10.69 -0.05
C THR A 86 5.32 -11.13 0.13
N GLU A 87 6.26 -10.54 -0.61
CA GLU A 87 7.70 -10.80 -0.52
C GLU A 87 8.24 -10.41 0.87
N LEU A 88 7.88 -9.24 1.39
CA LEU A 88 8.28 -8.75 2.71
C LEU A 88 7.73 -9.60 3.87
N ARG A 89 6.62 -10.31 3.67
CA ARG A 89 6.02 -11.19 4.68
C ARG A 89 6.70 -12.56 4.75
N ARG A 90 7.47 -12.96 3.75
CA ARG A 90 8.16 -14.26 3.77
C ARG A 90 9.23 -14.24 4.86
N PRO A 91 9.23 -15.23 5.78
CA PRO A 91 10.32 -15.39 6.73
C PRO A 91 11.62 -15.52 5.95
N HIS A 92 12.64 -14.74 6.34
CA HIS A 92 13.96 -14.87 5.73
C HIS A 92 14.62 -16.10 6.35
N GLU A 93 14.82 -17.16 5.55
CA GLU A 93 15.58 -18.37 5.91
C GLU A 93 17.08 -18.04 6.06
N GLN A 94 17.46 -17.21 7.03
CA GLN A 94 18.86 -16.80 7.25
C GLN A 94 19.45 -17.29 8.58
N ALA A 95 18.98 -18.41 9.13
CA ALA A 95 19.56 -18.97 10.36
C ALA A 95 19.58 -20.51 10.42
N GLN A 96 19.96 -21.18 9.33
CA GLN A 96 20.37 -22.59 9.37
C GLN A 96 21.76 -22.82 8.75
N PHE A 97 22.65 -21.82 8.81
CA PHE A 97 24.09 -22.07 8.79
C PHE A 97 24.58 -22.14 10.25
N THR A 98 24.16 -23.18 10.98
CA THR A 98 24.91 -23.61 12.17
C THR A 98 25.82 -24.73 11.71
N GLU A 99 27.12 -24.43 11.76
CA GLU A 99 28.29 -25.31 11.69
C GLU A 99 27.95 -26.80 11.90
N GLN A 100 28.16 -27.60 10.86
CA GLN A 100 28.59 -28.98 11.02
C GLN A 100 30.06 -29.02 10.66
N ASP A 101 30.94 -29.01 11.67
CA ASP A 101 32.28 -29.61 11.63
C ASP A 101 32.68 -30.01 13.06
#